data_AF-A0A5R9LQX8-F1
#
_entry.id   AF-A0A5R9LQX8-F1
#
_cell.length_a   1.000
_cell.length_b   1.000
_cell.length_c   1.000
_cell.angle_alpha   90.00
_cell.angle_beta   90.00
_cell.angle_gamma   90.00
#
_symmetry.space_group_name_H-M   'P 1'
#
loop_
_entity.id
_entity.type
_entity.pdbx_description
1 polymer ?
#
loop_
_entity_poly.entity_id
_entity_poly.type
_entity_poly.pdbx_seq_one_letter_code
_entity_poly.pdbx_strand_id
1 'polypeptide(L)'
;MGFVAAEPIPGLKGPWAFVLIAVVVIIIAVIAVLPLIIDVRRATAWRQQLTDELIGQAATSSDVRELLRDLREPRGVRGLTRSIIAVLILALVSFALAVAMLSSGGDSGDLRKTIVTSLMTVLATVAGFYFGSLGAQNSADDAVRRANRTRARPADPAGPQTGDDVRPPAPEPPVAPAPPGAPDPKVLTEPGGTPVPAPRETP
;
A
#
# COMPACT_ATOMS: atom_id res chain seq x y z
N MET A 1 -28.67 -14.28 24.13
CA MET A 1 -28.39 -14.78 22.77
C MET A 1 -27.54 -16.03 22.90
N GLY A 2 -28.14 -17.22 22.71
CA GLY A 2 -27.43 -18.49 22.80
C GLY A 2 -26.68 -18.76 21.50
N PHE A 3 -25.38 -19.10 21.60
CA PHE A 3 -24.62 -19.58 20.46
C PHE A 3 -25.11 -20.99 20.11
N VAL A 4 -25.59 -21.16 18.88
CA VAL A 4 -25.92 -22.48 18.33
C VAL A 4 -24.61 -23.26 18.25
N ALA A 5 -24.46 -24.28 19.09
CA ALA A 5 -23.34 -25.20 19.01
C ALA A 5 -23.47 -25.97 17.70
N ALA A 6 -22.55 -25.75 16.76
CA ALA A 6 -22.52 -26.49 15.51
C ALA A 6 -22.25 -27.97 15.83
N GLU A 7 -23.20 -28.83 15.50
CA GLU A 7 -23.03 -30.27 15.60
C GLU A 7 -21.83 -30.69 14.72
N PRO A 8 -20.84 -31.42 15.28
CA PRO A 8 -19.70 -31.88 14.51
C PRO A 8 -20.20 -32.83 13.42
N ILE A 9 -19.94 -32.48 12.16
CA ILE A 9 -20.36 -33.27 11.00
C ILE A 9 -19.87 -34.72 11.18
N PRO A 10 -20.78 -35.70 11.38
CA PRO A 10 -20.40 -37.07 11.64
C PRO A 10 -19.76 -37.66 10.38
N GLY A 11 -18.45 -37.93 10.45
CA GLY A 11 -17.69 -38.56 9.35
C GLY A 11 -16.35 -37.87 9.01
N LEU A 12 -16.09 -36.65 9.46
CA LEU A 12 -14.82 -35.94 9.20
C LEU A 12 -13.74 -36.21 10.26
N LYS A 13 -13.49 -37.49 10.59
CA LYS A 13 -12.34 -37.87 11.42
C LYS A 13 -11.37 -38.70 10.59
N GLY A 14 -10.12 -38.25 10.51
CA GLY A 14 -9.04 -38.95 9.82
C GLY A 14 -8.48 -38.23 8.59
N PRO A 15 -7.66 -38.90 7.76
CA PRO A 15 -6.89 -38.31 6.66
C PRO A 15 -7.74 -37.54 5.64
N TRP A 16 -9.01 -37.91 5.47
CA TRP A 16 -9.93 -37.25 4.55
C TRP A 16 -10.25 -35.80 4.93
N ALA A 17 -10.27 -35.47 6.22
CA ALA A 17 -10.46 -34.08 6.66
C ALA A 17 -9.28 -33.20 6.22
N PHE A 18 -8.05 -33.74 6.27
CA PHE A 18 -6.87 -33.04 5.77
C PHE A 18 -6.93 -32.80 4.26
N VAL A 19 -7.35 -33.80 3.48
CA VAL A 19 -7.48 -33.66 2.02
C VAL A 19 -8.49 -32.59 1.67
N LEU A 20 -9.66 -32.59 2.34
CA LEU A 20 -10.70 -31.59 2.08
C LEU A 20 -10.20 -30.18 2.39
N ILE A 21 -9.53 -29.99 3.52
CA ILE A 21 -8.94 -28.70 3.89
C ILE A 21 -7.86 -28.28 2.89
N ALA A 22 -6.97 -29.19 2.48
CA ALA A 22 -5.94 -28.91 1.49
C ALA A 22 -6.55 -28.47 0.15
N VAL A 23 -7.61 -29.15 -0.32
CA VAL A 23 -8.34 -28.77 -1.54
C VAL A 23 -8.96 -27.38 -1.40
N VAL A 24 -9.61 -27.08 -0.28
CA VAL A 24 -10.19 -25.74 -0.03
C VAL A 24 -9.11 -24.66 -0.05
N VAL A 25 -7.97 -24.89 0.60
CA VAL A 25 -6.84 -23.95 0.60
C VAL A 25 -6.30 -23.74 -0.81
N ILE A 26 -6.15 -24.81 -1.60
CA ILE A 26 -5.71 -24.72 -3.00
C ILE A 26 -6.71 -23.90 -3.82
N ILE A 27 -8.01 -24.14 -3.66
CA ILE A 27 -9.05 -23.39 -4.39
C ILE A 27 -8.98 -21.90 -4.04
N ILE A 28 -8.87 -21.56 -2.75
CA ILE A 28 -8.74 -20.16 -2.31
C ILE A 28 -7.45 -19.54 -2.87
N ALA A 29 -6.33 -20.26 -2.82
CA ALA A 29 -5.06 -19.81 -3.37
C ALA A 29 -5.15 -19.58 -4.89
N VAL A 30 -5.78 -20.50 -5.63
CA VAL A 30 -6.02 -20.35 -7.07
C VAL A 30 -6.88 -19.12 -7.33
N ILE A 31 -8.00 -18.95 -6.63
CA ILE A 31 -8.89 -17.79 -6.80
C ILE A 31 -8.15 -16.46 -6.52
N ALA A 32 -7.25 -16.44 -5.55
CA ALA A 32 -6.45 -15.25 -5.23
C ALA A 32 -5.34 -14.98 -6.27
N VAL A 33 -4.68 -16.03 -6.76
CA VAL A 33 -3.54 -15.92 -7.68
C VAL A 33 -3.95 -15.73 -9.14
N LEU A 34 -5.07 -16.31 -9.56
CA LEU A 34 -5.55 -16.24 -10.95
C LEU A 34 -5.73 -14.79 -11.48
N PRO A 35 -6.41 -13.86 -10.78
CA PRO A 35 -6.55 -12.49 -11.26
C PRO A 35 -5.20 -11.76 -11.34
N LEU A 36 -4.24 -12.07 -10.46
CA LEU A 36 -2.88 -11.53 -10.53
C LEU A 36 -2.17 -11.98 -11.81
N ILE A 37 -2.26 -13.27 -12.13
CA ILE A 37 -1.68 -13.82 -13.37
C ILE A 37 -2.34 -13.18 -14.59
N ILE A 38 -3.67 -13.00 -14.58
CA ILE A 38 -4.40 -12.36 -15.68
C ILE A 38 -3.97 -10.90 -15.82
N ASP A 39 -3.86 -10.15 -14.72
CA ASP A 39 -3.46 -8.74 -14.75
C ASP A 39 -2.04 -8.57 -15.30
N VAL A 40 -1.08 -9.39 -14.84
CA VAL A 40 0.31 -9.39 -15.34
C VAL A 40 0.35 -9.76 -16.82
N ARG A 41 -0.41 -10.79 -17.24
CA ARG A 41 -0.49 -11.18 -18.65
C ARG A 41 -1.09 -10.08 -19.51
N ARG A 42 -2.15 -9.42 -19.03
CA ARG A 42 -2.83 -8.33 -19.74
C ARG A 42 -1.94 -7.11 -19.87
N ALA A 43 -1.21 -6.75 -18.81
CA ALA A 43 -0.21 -5.69 -18.84
C ALA A 43 0.93 -6.00 -19.82
N THR A 44 1.34 -7.27 -19.92
CA THR A 44 2.39 -7.70 -20.86
C THR A 44 1.88 -7.72 -22.31
N ALA A 45 0.67 -8.23 -22.53
CA ALA A 45 0.03 -8.27 -23.85
C ALA A 45 -0.21 -6.87 -24.40
N TRP A 46 -0.64 -5.92 -23.56
CA TRP A 46 -0.84 -4.53 -23.99
C TRP A 46 0.48 -3.88 -24.42
N ARG A 47 1.59 -4.14 -23.70
CA ARG A 47 2.92 -3.67 -24.10
C ARG A 47 3.36 -4.25 -25.44
N GLN A 48 3.07 -5.52 -25.70
CA GLN A 48 3.40 -6.14 -26.99
C GLN A 48 2.65 -5.49 -28.15
N GLN A 49 1.34 -5.24 -27.99
CA GLN A 49 0.53 -4.55 -29.00
C GLN A 49 1.05 -3.13 -29.29
N LEU A 50 1.35 -2.36 -28.24
CA LEU A 50 1.94 -1.03 -28.37
C LEU A 50 3.31 -1.08 -29.06
N THR A 51 4.14 -2.09 -28.75
CA THR A 51 5.47 -2.23 -29.36
C THR A 51 5.36 -2.59 -30.83
N ASP A 52 4.44 -3.47 -31.21
CA ASP A 52 4.23 -3.86 -32.61
C ASP A 52 3.66 -2.69 -33.44
N GLU A 53 2.72 -1.93 -32.89
CA GLU A 53 2.17 -0.73 -33.53
C GLU A 53 3.24 0.37 -33.68
N LEU A 54 4.04 0.60 -32.63
CA LEU A 54 5.15 1.53 -32.66
C LEU A 54 6.28 1.08 -33.58
N ILE A 55 6.60 -0.21 -33.69
CA ILE A 55 7.60 -0.69 -34.66
C ILE A 55 7.11 -0.46 -36.10
N GLY A 56 5.80 -0.60 -36.34
CA GLY A 56 5.19 -0.27 -37.63
C GLY A 56 5.28 1.22 -38.00
N GLN A 57 5.09 2.12 -37.02
CA GLN A 57 5.11 3.58 -37.24
C GLN A 57 6.50 4.23 -37.08
N ALA A 58 7.36 3.72 -36.19
CA ALA A 58 8.70 4.23 -35.87
C ALA A 58 9.71 4.10 -37.01
N ALA A 59 9.36 3.42 -38.09
CA ALA A 59 10.10 3.50 -39.35
C ALA A 59 10.14 4.94 -39.92
N THR A 60 9.29 5.85 -39.42
CA THR A 60 9.21 7.23 -39.91
C THR A 60 9.22 8.24 -38.75
N SER A 61 10.32 9.01 -38.66
CA SER A 61 10.43 10.35 -38.05
C SER A 61 10.25 10.58 -36.54
N SER A 62 11.21 11.33 -35.97
CA SER A 62 11.23 12.21 -34.77
C SER A 62 10.41 11.89 -33.50
N ASP A 63 9.17 11.45 -33.58
CA ASP A 63 8.24 11.27 -32.45
C ASP A 63 8.71 10.16 -31.50
N VAL A 64 9.47 9.19 -32.03
CA VAL A 64 10.09 8.11 -31.25
C VAL A 64 11.03 8.66 -30.17
N ARG A 65 11.74 9.77 -30.43
CA ARG A 65 12.63 10.38 -29.43
C ARG A 65 11.86 11.05 -28.29
N GLU A 66 10.71 11.64 -28.58
CA GLU A 66 9.85 12.27 -27.58
C GLU A 66 9.13 11.21 -26.75
N LEU A 67 8.63 10.15 -27.40
CA LEU A 67 8.03 9.00 -26.72
C LEU A 67 9.05 8.24 -25.86
N LEU A 68 10.28 8.03 -26.34
CA LEU A 68 11.37 7.46 -25.54
C LEU A 68 11.77 8.38 -24.38
N ARG A 69 11.61 9.71 -24.51
CA ARG A 69 11.88 10.65 -23.42
C ARG A 69 10.79 10.59 -22.35
N ASP A 70 9.53 10.41 -22.75
CA ASP A 70 8.38 10.26 -21.84
C ASP A 70 8.35 8.86 -21.17
N LEU A 71 8.78 7.81 -21.89
CA LEU A 71 8.96 6.45 -21.35
C LEU A 71 10.18 6.32 -20.42
N ARG A 72 11.19 7.18 -20.59
CA ARG A 72 12.38 7.21 -19.72
C ARG A 72 12.09 7.79 -18.35
N GLU A 73 10.99 8.52 -18.21
CA GLU A 73 10.45 8.88 -16.91
C GLU A 73 9.74 7.64 -16.37
N PRO A 74 10.33 6.93 -15.39
CA PRO A 74 9.79 5.65 -14.98
C PRO A 74 8.50 5.93 -14.21
N ARG A 75 7.36 5.95 -14.92
CA ARG A 75 6.03 5.67 -14.35
C ARG A 75 5.92 4.19 -13.99
N GLY A 76 7.04 3.67 -13.49
CA GLY A 76 7.32 2.29 -13.28
C GLY A 76 6.49 1.84 -12.09
N VAL A 77 5.44 1.08 -12.39
CA VAL A 77 5.14 -0.15 -11.66
C VAL A 77 4.81 0.04 -10.17
N ARG A 78 4.64 1.29 -9.67
CA ARG A 78 4.32 1.61 -8.27
C ARG A 78 3.05 0.91 -7.79
N GLY A 79 2.13 0.57 -8.71
CA GLY A 79 0.95 -0.24 -8.42
C GLY A 79 1.23 -1.74 -8.18
N LEU A 80 2.24 -2.31 -8.84
CA LEU A 80 2.47 -3.76 -8.83
C LEU A 80 3.15 -4.22 -7.54
N THR A 81 4.13 -3.48 -7.02
CA THR A 81 4.72 -3.81 -5.70
C THR A 81 3.68 -3.68 -4.58
N ARG A 82 2.73 -2.76 -4.73
CA ARG A 82 1.63 -2.62 -3.77
C ARG A 82 0.62 -3.76 -3.87
N SER A 83 0.28 -4.20 -5.08
CA SER A 83 -0.63 -5.35 -5.26
C SER A 83 0.01 -6.65 -4.78
N ILE A 84 1.32 -6.84 -5.01
CA ILE A 84 2.02 -8.05 -4.60
C ILE A 84 2.10 -8.17 -3.08
N ILE A 85 2.35 -7.06 -2.36
CA ILE A 85 2.36 -7.05 -0.89
C ILE A 85 0.97 -7.35 -0.34
N ALA A 86 -0.09 -6.76 -0.91
CA ALA A 86 -1.46 -7.05 -0.49
C ALA A 86 -1.83 -8.53 -0.68
N VAL A 87 -1.42 -9.13 -1.80
CA VAL A 87 -1.66 -10.55 -2.11
C VAL A 87 -0.86 -11.47 -1.19
N LEU A 88 0.39 -11.13 -0.88
CA LEU A 88 1.22 -11.87 0.08
C LEU A 88 0.58 -11.93 1.47
N ILE A 89 0.02 -10.80 1.92
CA ILE A 89 -0.64 -10.72 3.21
C ILE A 89 -1.94 -11.53 3.19
N LEU A 90 -2.74 -11.40 2.13
CA LEU A 90 -3.98 -12.17 2.00
C LEU A 90 -3.70 -13.68 2.00
N ALA A 91 -2.62 -14.11 1.36
CA ALA A 91 -2.16 -15.50 1.36
C ALA A 91 -1.75 -15.97 2.76
N LEU A 92 -0.96 -15.17 3.50
CA LEU A 92 -0.54 -15.49 4.86
C LEU A 92 -1.73 -15.60 5.83
N VAL A 93 -2.69 -14.68 5.73
CA VAL A 93 -3.92 -14.70 6.56
C VAL A 93 -4.77 -15.92 6.24
N SER A 94 -4.95 -16.24 4.95
CA SER A 94 -5.72 -17.42 4.51
C SER A 94 -5.06 -18.73 4.98
N PHE A 95 -3.73 -18.81 4.89
CA PHE A 95 -2.95 -19.95 5.38
C PHE A 95 -3.09 -20.11 6.90
N ALA A 96 -2.96 -19.02 7.67
CA ALA A 96 -3.08 -19.06 9.11
C ALA A 96 -4.49 -19.46 9.57
N LEU A 97 -5.54 -18.99 8.89
CA LEU A 97 -6.92 -19.43 9.10
C LEU A 97 -7.10 -20.93 8.85
N ALA A 98 -6.50 -21.45 7.78
CA ALA A 98 -6.55 -22.88 7.48
C ALA A 98 -5.85 -23.72 8.56
N VAL A 99 -4.68 -23.30 9.02
CA VAL A 99 -3.94 -23.96 10.12
C VAL A 99 -4.75 -23.90 11.43
N ALA A 100 -5.39 -22.76 11.73
CA ALA A 100 -6.22 -22.60 12.92
C ALA A 100 -7.45 -23.54 12.91
N MET A 101 -8.08 -23.70 11.74
CA MET A 101 -9.18 -24.67 11.54
C MET A 101 -8.73 -26.12 11.71
N LEU A 102 -7.49 -26.43 11.30
CA LEU A 102 -6.90 -27.77 11.41
C LEU A 102 -6.52 -28.13 12.85
N SER A 103 -6.27 -27.13 13.70
CA SER A 103 -5.88 -27.29 15.11
C SER A 103 -7.07 -27.58 16.06
N SER A 104 -8.09 -28.31 15.60
CA SER A 104 -9.32 -28.55 16.38
C SER A 104 -9.22 -29.74 17.35
N GLY A 105 -8.37 -29.63 18.37
CA GLY A 105 -8.43 -30.49 19.55
C GLY A 105 -9.50 -30.01 20.56
N GLY A 106 -10.00 -30.92 21.40
CA GLY A 106 -11.02 -30.64 22.42
C GLY A 106 -10.61 -29.56 23.43
N ASP A 107 -9.32 -29.50 23.78
CA ASP A 107 -8.75 -28.50 24.71
C ASP A 107 -8.23 -27.23 24.03
N SER A 108 -8.36 -27.12 22.71
CA SER A 108 -7.74 -26.03 21.92
C SER A 108 -8.52 -24.72 21.94
N GLY A 109 -9.51 -24.56 22.83
CA GLY A 109 -10.36 -23.37 22.91
C GLY A 109 -9.56 -22.09 23.12
N ASP A 110 -8.64 -22.10 24.08
CA ASP A 110 -7.81 -20.95 24.41
C ASP A 110 -6.73 -20.68 23.35
N LEU A 111 -6.16 -21.77 22.80
CA LEU A 111 -5.18 -21.70 21.71
C LEU A 111 -5.77 -21.05 20.46
N ARG A 112 -7.01 -21.40 20.10
CA ARG A 112 -7.76 -20.76 19.00
C ARG A 112 -7.97 -19.27 19.24
N LYS A 113 -8.32 -18.88 20.46
CA LYS A 113 -8.53 -17.47 20.82
C LYS A 113 -7.24 -16.67 20.68
N THR A 114 -6.11 -17.21 21.14
CA THR A 114 -4.80 -16.58 20.97
C THR A 114 -4.43 -16.45 19.49
N ILE A 115 -4.63 -17.50 18.69
CA ILE A 115 -4.36 -17.46 17.24
C ILE A 115 -5.22 -16.40 16.55
N VAL A 116 -6.54 -16.40 16.78
CA VAL A 116 -7.46 -15.42 16.19
C VAL A 116 -7.10 -14.00 16.61
N THR A 117 -6.73 -13.80 17.87
CA THR A 117 -6.32 -12.48 18.38
C THR A 117 -5.03 -12.02 17.71
N SER A 118 -4.02 -12.89 17.63
CA SER A 118 -2.76 -12.58 16.93
C SER A 118 -2.97 -12.25 15.45
N LEU A 119 -3.90 -12.96 14.78
CA LEU A 119 -4.28 -12.69 13.39
C LEU A 119 -4.97 -11.32 13.24
N MET A 120 -5.87 -10.98 14.15
CA MET A 120 -6.51 -9.66 14.17
C MET A 120 -5.50 -8.55 14.40
N THR A 121 -4.49 -8.76 15.25
CA THR A 121 -3.39 -7.80 15.43
C THR A 121 -2.61 -7.62 14.13
N VAL A 122 -2.21 -8.70 13.47
CA VAL A 122 -1.48 -8.63 12.19
C VAL A 122 -2.31 -7.92 11.11
N LEU A 123 -3.61 -8.25 11.00
CA LEU A 123 -4.53 -7.58 10.07
C LEU A 123 -4.65 -6.08 10.36
N ALA A 124 -4.79 -5.69 11.63
CA ALA A 124 -4.84 -4.30 12.04
C ALA A 124 -3.55 -3.55 11.68
N THR A 125 -2.38 -4.16 11.91
CA THR A 125 -1.08 -3.58 11.54
C THR A 125 -0.97 -3.38 10.04
N VAL A 126 -1.34 -4.39 9.25
CA VAL A 126 -1.32 -4.29 7.78
C VAL A 126 -2.27 -3.20 7.29
N ALA A 127 -3.50 -3.16 7.82
CA ALA A 127 -4.47 -2.13 7.46
C ALA A 127 -3.91 -0.74 7.77
N GLY A 128 -3.29 -0.56 8.95
CA GLY A 128 -2.59 0.66 9.34
C GLY A 128 -1.50 1.08 8.35
N PHE A 129 -0.60 0.15 7.97
CA PHE A 129 0.43 0.41 6.97
C PHE A 129 -0.14 0.71 5.57
N TYR A 130 -1.19 0.01 5.17
CA TYR A 130 -1.82 0.21 3.87
C TYR A 130 -2.49 1.58 3.75
N PHE A 131 -3.29 1.97 4.75
CA PHE A 131 -3.93 3.28 4.77
C PHE A 131 -2.93 4.41 5.02
N GLY A 132 -1.91 4.20 5.87
CA GLY A 132 -0.84 5.16 6.10
C GLY A 132 -0.03 5.45 4.83
N SER A 133 0.36 4.40 4.08
CA SER A 133 1.06 4.57 2.81
C SER A 133 0.19 5.20 1.72
N LEU A 134 -1.13 4.92 1.70
CA LEU A 134 -2.07 5.60 0.79
C LEU A 134 -2.12 7.11 1.07
N GLY A 135 -2.25 7.48 2.36
CA GLY A 135 -2.29 8.88 2.77
C GLY A 135 -1.03 9.63 2.39
N ALA A 136 0.15 9.05 2.67
CA ALA A 136 1.43 9.65 2.33
C ALA A 136 1.62 9.83 0.81
N GLN A 137 1.21 8.86 0.00
CA GLN A 137 1.28 8.95 -1.46
C GLN A 137 0.38 10.07 -2.00
N ASN A 138 -0.88 10.14 -1.55
CA ASN A 138 -1.81 11.19 -1.98
C ASN A 138 -1.30 12.58 -1.61
N SER A 139 -0.73 12.75 -0.41
CA SER A 139 -0.14 14.02 0.01
C SER A 139 1.08 14.41 -0.83
N ALA A 140 1.93 13.44 -1.20
CA ALA A 140 3.07 13.69 -2.07
C ALA A 140 2.63 14.09 -3.49
N ASP A 141 1.65 13.39 -4.06
CA ASP A 141 1.11 13.70 -5.39
C ASP A 141 0.42 15.07 -5.41
N ASP A 142 -0.31 15.42 -4.36
CA ASP A 142 -0.92 16.75 -4.21
C ASP A 142 0.13 17.85 -4.09
N ALA A 143 1.22 17.62 -3.36
CA ALA A 143 2.32 18.56 -3.26
C ALA A 143 3.00 18.80 -4.61
N VAL A 144 3.24 17.72 -5.39
CA VAL A 144 3.80 17.81 -6.75
C VAL A 144 2.85 18.56 -7.68
N ARG A 145 1.54 18.27 -7.63
CA ARG A 145 0.52 18.98 -8.41
C ARG A 145 0.49 20.47 -8.08
N ARG A 146 0.58 20.83 -6.80
CA ARG A 146 0.65 22.25 -6.37
C ARG A 146 1.93 22.92 -6.87
N ALA A 147 3.08 22.27 -6.74
CA ALA A 147 4.35 22.81 -7.24
C ALA A 147 4.33 23.08 -8.75
N ASN A 148 3.75 22.17 -9.53
CA ASN A 148 3.62 22.33 -10.99
C ASN A 148 2.64 23.44 -11.38
N ARG A 149 1.54 23.66 -10.63
CA ARG A 149 0.62 24.79 -10.89
C ARG A 149 1.29 26.15 -10.66
N THR A 150 2.10 26.27 -9.61
CA THR A 150 2.83 27.53 -9.33
C THR A 150 3.82 27.87 -10.44
N ARG A 151 4.45 26.84 -11.06
CA ARG A 151 5.42 27.03 -12.15
C ARG A 151 4.77 27.33 -13.50
N ALA A 152 3.57 26.83 -13.74
CA ALA A 152 2.85 26.99 -15.01
C ALA A 152 2.12 28.32 -15.14
N ARG A 153 2.02 29.15 -14.09
CA ARG A 153 1.50 30.51 -14.23
C ARG A 153 2.57 31.35 -14.94
N PRO A 154 2.39 31.71 -16.23
CA PRO A 154 3.32 32.61 -16.89
C PRO A 154 3.30 33.92 -16.13
N ALA A 155 4.47 34.51 -15.91
CA ALA A 155 4.54 35.88 -15.44
C ALA A 155 3.83 36.74 -16.49
N ASP A 156 2.56 37.09 -16.21
CA ASP A 156 1.89 38.13 -16.98
C ASP A 156 2.80 39.37 -16.91
N PRO A 157 3.26 39.90 -18.05
CA PRO A 157 4.14 41.05 -18.05
C PRO A 157 3.41 42.20 -17.36
N ALA A 158 4.06 42.74 -16.34
CA ALA A 158 3.56 43.77 -15.45
C ALA A 158 2.84 44.90 -16.21
N GLY A 159 1.52 44.87 -16.20
CA GLY A 159 0.71 46.06 -16.41
C GLY A 159 0.85 46.95 -15.16
N PRO A 160 1.10 48.25 -15.30
CA PRO A 160 1.22 49.15 -14.16
C PRO A 160 -0.11 49.20 -13.40
N GLN A 161 -0.12 48.62 -12.19
CA GLN A 161 -1.24 48.71 -11.27
C GLN A 161 -1.24 50.09 -10.61
N THR A 162 -1.96 51.01 -11.22
CA THR A 162 -2.34 52.28 -10.61
C THR A 162 -3.67 52.08 -9.90
N GLY A 163 -3.72 52.34 -8.60
CA GLY A 163 -4.97 52.61 -7.88
C GLY A 163 -5.29 51.65 -6.75
N ASP A 164 -4.87 52.04 -5.55
CA ASP A 164 -5.69 52.10 -4.34
C ASP A 164 -6.92 51.16 -4.28
N ASP A 165 -6.75 49.98 -3.71
CA ASP A 165 -7.86 49.31 -3.03
C ASP A 165 -7.34 48.59 -1.79
N VAL A 166 -7.24 49.36 -0.70
CA VAL A 166 -7.03 48.84 0.66
C VAL A 166 -8.32 48.12 1.07
N ARG A 167 -8.46 46.87 0.62
CA ARG A 167 -9.50 45.98 1.14
C ARG A 167 -9.07 45.49 2.53
N PRO A 168 -9.86 45.71 3.59
CA PRO A 168 -9.56 45.21 4.92
C PRO A 168 -9.33 43.69 4.90
N PRO A 169 -8.39 43.16 5.69
CA PRO A 169 -8.16 41.72 5.74
C PRO A 169 -9.48 41.03 6.13
N ALA A 170 -9.91 40.10 5.28
CA ALA A 170 -11.04 39.24 5.59
C ALA A 170 -10.74 38.48 6.90
N PRO A 171 -11.73 38.32 7.79
CA PRO A 171 -11.55 37.57 9.03
C PRO A 171 -11.03 36.16 8.70
N GLU A 172 -9.93 35.78 9.34
CA GLU A 172 -9.33 34.46 9.17
C GLU A 172 -10.39 33.38 9.41
N PRO A 173 -10.49 32.37 8.53
CA PRO A 173 -11.39 31.25 8.77
C PRO A 173 -11.01 30.58 10.11
N PRO A 174 -11.98 30.18 10.93
CA PRO A 174 -11.73 29.59 12.24
C PRO A 174 -10.82 28.38 12.08
N VAL A 175 -9.67 28.44 12.76
CA VAL A 175 -8.74 27.32 12.91
C VAL A 175 -9.53 26.15 13.48
N ALA A 176 -9.74 25.11 12.68
CA ALA A 176 -10.38 23.89 13.15
C ALA A 176 -9.60 23.37 14.37
N PRO A 177 -10.27 23.00 15.48
CA PRO A 177 -9.60 22.47 16.65
C PRO A 177 -8.76 21.26 16.23
N ALA A 178 -7.50 21.26 16.66
CA ALA A 178 -6.58 20.15 16.41
C ALA A 178 -7.23 18.83 16.88
N PRO A 179 -7.07 17.73 16.12
CA PRO A 179 -7.60 16.45 16.54
C PRO A 179 -7.02 16.09 17.92
N PRO A 180 -7.86 15.69 18.89
CA PRO A 180 -7.40 15.27 20.21
C PRO A 180 -6.45 14.08 20.04
N GLY A 181 -5.16 14.27 20.35
CA GLY A 181 -4.13 13.24 20.27
C GLY A 181 -2.99 13.49 19.27
N ALA A 182 -2.92 14.65 18.62
CA ALA A 182 -1.69 15.04 17.92
C ALA A 182 -0.56 15.24 18.97
N PRO A 183 0.57 14.52 18.89
CA PRO A 183 1.66 14.69 19.82
C PRO A 183 2.23 16.12 19.68
N ASP A 184 2.41 16.80 20.82
CA ASP A 184 3.05 18.10 20.89
C ASP A 184 4.43 18.03 20.19
N PRO A 185 4.74 18.90 19.20
CA PRO A 185 6.04 18.90 18.53
C PRO A 185 7.18 19.45 19.39
N LYS A 186 7.01 19.53 20.70
CA LYS A 186 8.06 19.89 21.65
C LYS A 186 8.55 18.64 22.37
N VAL A 187 9.88 18.54 22.47
CA VAL A 187 10.65 17.48 23.16
C VAL A 187 11.00 16.28 22.27
N LEU A 188 11.72 16.54 21.16
CA LEU A 188 12.77 15.61 20.75
C LEU A 188 14.06 16.05 21.46
N THR A 189 14.19 15.67 22.73
CA THR A 189 15.47 15.74 23.43
C THR A 189 16.40 14.75 22.74
N GLU A 190 17.57 15.21 22.30
CA GLU A 190 18.63 14.37 21.76
C GLU A 190 18.88 13.17 22.70
N PRO A 191 18.80 11.92 22.21
CA PRO A 191 19.27 10.78 22.98
C PRO A 191 20.80 10.85 23.01
N GLY A 192 21.34 10.87 24.23
CA GLY A 192 22.76 11.06 24.51
C GLY A 192 23.66 10.19 23.65
N GLY A 193 24.51 10.85 22.87
CA GLY A 193 25.66 10.22 22.24
C GLY A 193 26.63 9.74 23.32
N THR A 194 26.79 8.43 23.45
CA THR A 194 27.93 7.84 24.15
C THR A 194 29.22 8.26 23.45
N PRO A 195 30.23 8.75 24.18
CA PRO A 195 31.50 9.16 23.59
C PRO A 195 32.17 7.95 22.91
N VAL A 196 32.49 8.11 21.63
CA VAL A 196 33.29 7.15 20.85
C VAL A 196 34.72 7.15 21.43
N PRO A 197 35.28 6.01 21.86
CA PRO A 197 36.65 5.95 22.34
C PRO A 197 37.63 6.19 21.18
N ALA A 198 38.66 6.99 21.46
CA ALA A 198 39.71 7.36 20.51
C ALA A 198 40.48 6.13 19.98
N PRO A 199 40.99 6.17 18.73
CA PRO A 199 41.80 5.10 18.17
C PRO A 199 43.07 4.93 19.00
N ARG A 200 43.34 3.70 19.44
CA ARG A 200 44.64 3.34 20.04
C ARG A 200 45.68 3.29 18.94
N GLU A 201 46.69 4.15 19.04
CA GLU A 201 47.91 4.01 18.25
C GLU A 201 48.64 2.73 18.69
N THR A 202 48.86 1.82 17.74
CA THR A 202 49.69 0.63 17.91
C THR A 202 51.17 0.96 17.63
N PRO A 203 52.10 0.39 18.41
CA PRO A 203 53.55 0.56 18.24
C PRO A 203 54.12 -0.22 17.05
#